data_AF-A0A6L5Y0N8-F1
#
_entry.id   AF-A0A6L5Y0N8-F1
#
_cell.length_a   1.000
_cell.length_b   1.000
_cell.length_c   1.000
_cell.angle_alpha   90.00
_cell.angle_beta   90.00
_cell.angle_gamma   90.00
#
_symmetry.space_group_name_H-M   'P 1'
#
loop_
_entity.id
_entity.type
_entity.pdbx_description
1 polymer ?
#
loop_
_entity_poly.entity_id
_entity_poly.type
_entity_poly.pdbx_seq_one_letter_code
_entity_poly.pdbx_strand_id
1 'polypeptide(L)'
;MNTFIELSKYAGMREDLVQAGGGNSSYKLSKDKMLIKASGVQLADIKEDSGYAIVNPEIIANSFLQNENIDLMTEEESKKILQQAFIEGARPSIETFLHSISGRYTLHTHPIVVNVLASRKNGMKILKELFPEALFVAYATPGVELAKQYFRKFKENGKSVQIVFLQNHGLLVSADTAEEVINVTEMVVQKIEQYLHIDFSAYRYSTEIYNFIKNGIIWRVTDFNVLKAYKTLNSTWNSAFCPDCVVFLGKKMYTVKENFSSEDLETFKVSYGKPVIIAYKDNLYINAESVKKALEIQSVLSFSAQVMMLNQDCECNMLSEEEQNFLLNWDAEKYRQSLK
;
A
#
# COMPACT_ATOMS: atom_id res chain seq x y z
N MET A 1 15.13 -9.50 -3.00
CA MET A 1 13.88 -9.81 -2.29
C MET A 1 13.44 -8.63 -1.43
N ASN A 2 14.25 -8.18 -0.46
CA ASN A 2 13.87 -7.10 0.45
C ASN A 2 13.37 -5.82 -0.24
N THR A 3 14.05 -5.34 -1.28
CA THR A 3 13.62 -4.15 -2.04
C THR A 3 12.29 -4.31 -2.78
N PHE A 4 11.93 -5.55 -3.18
CA PHE A 4 10.61 -5.84 -3.75
C PHE A 4 9.51 -5.77 -2.68
N ILE A 5 9.78 -6.32 -1.50
CA ILE A 5 8.87 -6.25 -0.34
C ILE A 5 8.68 -4.80 0.12
N GLU A 6 9.76 -4.02 0.20
CA GLU A 6 9.70 -2.61 0.56
C GLU A 6 8.86 -1.80 -0.43
N LEU A 7 9.05 -2.03 -1.74
CA LEU A 7 8.22 -1.42 -2.79
C LEU A 7 6.73 -1.78 -2.62
N SER A 8 6.44 -3.05 -2.35
CA SER A 8 5.08 -3.52 -2.12
C SER A 8 4.47 -2.90 -0.85
N LYS A 9 5.20 -2.88 0.26
CA LYS A 9 4.73 -2.30 1.53
C LYS A 9 4.48 -0.81 1.42
N TYR A 10 5.39 -0.08 0.76
CA TYR A 10 5.25 1.34 0.48
C TYR A 10 3.87 1.67 -0.15
N ALA A 11 3.49 0.93 -1.20
CA ALA A 11 2.22 1.14 -1.88
C ALA A 11 1.03 0.57 -1.10
N GLY A 12 1.20 -0.60 -0.49
CA GLY A 12 0.11 -1.34 0.17
C GLY A 12 -0.38 -0.74 1.48
N MET A 13 0.43 0.06 2.16
CA MET A 13 0.00 0.78 3.39
C MET A 13 -0.65 2.14 3.10
N ARG A 14 -0.75 2.51 1.82
CA ARG A 14 -1.16 3.85 1.37
C ARG A 14 -2.43 3.79 0.52
N GLU A 15 -3.56 4.07 1.16
CA GLU A 15 -4.87 4.05 0.49
C GLU A 15 -5.05 5.14 -0.57
N ASP A 16 -4.17 6.15 -0.63
CA ASP A 16 -4.13 7.10 -1.73
C ASP A 16 -3.50 6.53 -3.01
N LEU A 17 -2.74 5.44 -2.90
CA LEU A 17 -2.09 4.73 -4.00
C LEU A 17 -2.83 3.45 -4.40
N VAL A 18 -3.33 2.68 -3.43
CA VAL A 18 -3.95 1.37 -3.67
C VAL A 18 -5.16 1.19 -2.76
N GLN A 19 -6.30 0.76 -3.32
CA GLN A 19 -7.52 0.47 -2.56
C GLN A 19 -7.85 -1.03 -2.59
N ALA A 20 -8.31 -1.55 -1.44
CA ALA A 20 -8.58 -2.97 -1.25
C ALA A 20 -7.40 -3.83 -1.74
N GLY A 21 -7.66 -4.96 -2.41
CA GLY A 21 -6.61 -5.82 -2.97
C GLY A 21 -6.04 -5.34 -4.32
N GLY A 22 -6.27 -4.09 -4.71
CA GLY A 22 -5.82 -3.53 -5.98
C GLY A 22 -4.30 -3.42 -6.13
N GLY A 23 -3.86 -2.92 -7.28
CA GLY A 23 -2.45 -2.75 -7.63
C GLY A 23 -1.61 -4.03 -7.64
N ASN A 24 -0.42 -3.94 -8.22
CA ASN A 24 0.56 -5.01 -8.22
C ASN A 24 1.98 -4.49 -8.38
N SER A 25 2.94 -5.22 -7.84
CA SER A 25 4.36 -4.96 -8.02
C SER A 25 5.02 -6.17 -8.65
N SER A 26 6.09 -5.94 -9.41
CA SER A 26 6.96 -6.98 -9.92
C SER A 26 8.43 -6.66 -9.76
N TYR A 27 9.25 -7.71 -9.73
CA TYR A 27 10.70 -7.63 -9.76
C TYR A 27 11.29 -8.70 -10.68
N LYS A 28 11.98 -8.29 -11.75
CA LYS A 28 12.72 -9.19 -12.65
C LYS A 28 14.06 -9.57 -12.04
N LEU A 29 14.21 -10.84 -11.66
CA LEU A 29 15.47 -11.43 -11.16
C LEU A 29 16.46 -11.66 -12.31
N SER A 30 15.93 -12.10 -13.44
CA SER A 30 16.64 -12.42 -14.67
C SER A 30 15.68 -12.21 -15.85
N LYS A 31 16.14 -12.48 -17.06
CA LYS A 31 15.31 -12.40 -18.27
C LYS A 31 14.13 -13.39 -18.23
N ASP A 32 14.33 -14.54 -17.61
CA ASP A 32 13.39 -15.66 -17.57
C ASP A 32 12.69 -15.83 -16.20
N LYS A 33 12.94 -14.95 -15.23
CA LYS A 33 12.29 -15.00 -13.90
C LYS A 33 11.88 -13.63 -13.39
N MET A 34 10.60 -13.49 -13.08
CA MET A 34 10.00 -12.30 -12.51
C MET A 34 9.11 -12.69 -11.33
N LEU A 35 9.32 -12.04 -10.18
CA LEU A 35 8.37 -12.05 -9.08
C LEU A 35 7.23 -11.12 -9.43
N ILE A 36 6.00 -11.53 -9.16
CA ILE A 36 4.80 -10.71 -9.34
C ILE A 36 3.87 -10.96 -8.15
N LYS A 37 3.24 -9.89 -7.62
CA LYS A 37 2.22 -10.03 -6.57
C LYS A 37 1.20 -11.12 -6.96
N ALA A 38 0.86 -11.96 -5.98
CA ALA A 38 -0.16 -13.00 -6.13
C ALA A 38 -1.57 -12.40 -6.12
N SER A 39 -2.49 -13.04 -6.84
CA SER A 39 -3.89 -12.66 -6.83
C SER A 39 -4.52 -12.87 -5.45
N GLY A 40 -5.32 -11.92 -5.00
CA GLY A 40 -5.98 -11.96 -3.68
C GLY A 40 -5.09 -11.59 -2.48
N VAL A 41 -3.81 -11.25 -2.70
CA VAL A 41 -2.89 -10.83 -1.63
C VAL A 41 -2.75 -9.31 -1.61
N GLN A 42 -2.76 -8.71 -0.43
CA GLN A 42 -2.47 -7.29 -0.25
C GLN A 42 -1.00 -6.99 -0.50
N LEU A 43 -0.68 -5.86 -1.15
CA LEU A 43 0.72 -5.46 -1.36
C LEU A 43 1.47 -5.29 -0.02
N ALA A 44 0.79 -4.77 1.00
CA ALA A 44 1.31 -4.61 2.36
C ALA A 44 1.64 -5.94 3.05
N ASP A 45 1.00 -7.03 2.64
CA ASP A 45 1.09 -8.34 3.30
C ASP A 45 2.08 -9.30 2.57
N ILE A 46 2.79 -8.82 1.54
CA ILE A 46 3.85 -9.60 0.88
C ILE A 46 5.01 -9.82 1.87
N LYS A 47 5.46 -11.07 1.97
CA LYS A 47 6.55 -11.54 2.84
C LYS A 47 7.66 -12.15 2.01
N GLU A 48 8.77 -12.50 2.65
CA GLU A 48 9.94 -13.11 1.99
C GLU A 48 9.62 -14.46 1.34
N ASP A 49 8.69 -15.22 1.91
CA ASP A 49 8.35 -16.58 1.53
C ASP A 49 6.93 -16.73 0.91
N SER A 50 6.15 -15.64 0.85
CA SER A 50 4.73 -15.70 0.51
C SER A 50 4.19 -14.38 -0.05
N GLY A 51 3.09 -14.48 -0.80
CA GLY A 51 2.39 -13.32 -1.37
C GLY A 51 2.74 -12.95 -2.80
N TYR A 52 3.57 -13.76 -3.47
CA TYR A 52 3.95 -13.57 -4.87
C TYR A 52 3.98 -14.91 -5.64
N ALA A 53 4.09 -14.80 -6.95
CA ALA A 53 4.35 -15.89 -7.89
C ALA A 53 5.65 -15.60 -8.64
N ILE A 54 6.30 -16.65 -9.14
CA ILE A 54 7.43 -16.54 -10.06
C ILE A 54 6.96 -16.98 -11.44
N VAL A 55 7.18 -16.12 -12.43
CA VAL A 55 6.82 -16.37 -13.83
C VAL A 55 8.00 -16.07 -14.75
N ASN A 56 8.00 -16.66 -15.95
CA ASN A 56 8.89 -16.32 -17.04
C ASN A 56 8.27 -15.18 -17.88
N PRO A 57 8.80 -13.94 -17.79
CA PRO A 57 8.22 -12.81 -18.51
C PRO A 57 8.50 -12.86 -20.02
N GLU A 58 9.55 -13.55 -20.48
CA GLU A 58 9.87 -13.67 -21.92
C GLU A 58 8.84 -14.50 -22.68
N ILE A 59 8.28 -15.56 -22.06
CA ILE A 59 7.19 -16.32 -22.66
C ILE A 59 6.01 -15.40 -22.96
N ILE A 60 5.62 -14.59 -21.98
CA ILE A 60 4.53 -13.62 -22.12
C ILE A 60 4.88 -12.57 -23.17
N ALA A 61 6.04 -11.92 -23.05
CA ALA A 61 6.45 -10.86 -23.93
C ALA A 61 6.51 -11.33 -25.39
N ASN A 62 7.10 -12.50 -25.66
CA ASN A 62 7.20 -13.07 -27.00
C ASN A 62 5.82 -13.41 -27.58
N SER A 63 4.91 -14.00 -26.79
CA SER A 63 3.56 -14.33 -27.25
C SER A 63 2.73 -13.13 -27.71
N PHE A 64 2.98 -11.94 -27.16
CA PHE A 64 2.30 -10.71 -27.56
C PHE A 64 3.09 -9.91 -28.61
N LEU A 65 4.42 -9.82 -28.48
CA LEU A 65 5.25 -9.03 -29.39
C LEU A 65 5.40 -9.67 -30.77
N GLN A 66 5.44 -11.01 -30.86
CA GLN A 66 5.60 -11.74 -32.13
C GLN A 66 4.27 -12.12 -32.78
N ASN A 67 3.14 -11.85 -32.13
CA ASN A 67 1.82 -12.15 -32.67
C ASN A 67 1.32 -11.00 -33.55
N GLU A 68 1.27 -11.23 -34.87
CA GLU A 68 0.72 -10.28 -35.85
C GLU A 68 -0.79 -10.09 -35.71
N ASN A 69 -1.49 -11.09 -35.16
CA ASN A 69 -2.94 -11.08 -34.92
C ASN A 69 -3.27 -10.93 -33.43
N ILE A 70 -2.47 -10.15 -32.69
CA ILE A 70 -2.66 -9.88 -31.25
C ILE A 70 -4.11 -9.48 -30.89
N ASP A 71 -4.82 -8.84 -31.81
CA ASP A 71 -6.19 -8.37 -31.64
C ASP A 71 -7.21 -9.50 -31.49
N LEU A 72 -6.93 -10.65 -32.12
CA LEU A 72 -7.76 -11.84 -32.07
C LEU A 72 -7.47 -12.70 -30.85
N MET A 73 -6.42 -12.38 -30.06
CA MET A 73 -6.05 -13.16 -28.88
C MET A 73 -7.20 -13.23 -27.88
N THR A 74 -7.61 -14.42 -27.52
CA THR A 74 -8.72 -14.67 -26.60
C THR A 74 -8.27 -14.70 -25.14
N GLU A 75 -9.23 -14.59 -24.21
CA GLU A 75 -8.94 -14.76 -22.79
C GLU A 75 -8.40 -16.16 -22.48
N GLU A 76 -8.90 -17.20 -23.14
CA GLU A 76 -8.41 -18.58 -22.98
C GLU A 76 -6.96 -18.76 -23.43
N GLU A 77 -6.58 -18.18 -24.57
CA GLU A 77 -5.19 -18.18 -25.03
C GLU A 77 -4.28 -17.43 -24.06
N SER A 78 -4.72 -16.27 -23.56
CA SER A 78 -3.95 -15.51 -22.56
C SER A 78 -3.75 -16.28 -21.25
N LYS A 79 -4.75 -17.06 -20.82
CA LYS A 79 -4.64 -17.96 -19.65
C LYS A 79 -3.62 -19.07 -19.90
N LYS A 80 -3.61 -19.67 -21.09
CA LYS A 80 -2.62 -20.69 -21.47
C LYS A 80 -1.21 -20.11 -21.49
N ILE A 81 -1.02 -18.90 -22.02
CA ILE A 81 0.27 -18.19 -21.98
C ILE A 81 0.73 -17.97 -20.54
N LEU A 82 -0.16 -17.49 -19.67
CA LEU A 82 0.17 -17.26 -18.26
C LEU A 82 0.48 -18.59 -17.53
N GLN A 83 -0.21 -19.68 -17.87
CA GLN A 83 0.08 -21.02 -17.33
C GLN A 83 1.43 -21.55 -17.80
N GLN A 84 1.79 -21.34 -19.08
CA GLN A 84 3.11 -21.71 -19.61
C GLN A 84 4.23 -20.88 -18.99
N ALA A 85 3.97 -19.61 -18.69
CA ALA A 85 4.91 -18.73 -18.04
C ALA A 85 5.07 -19.02 -16.54
N PHE A 86 4.12 -19.70 -15.90
CA PHE A 86 4.16 -19.96 -14.47
C PHE A 86 5.31 -20.93 -14.11
N ILE A 87 6.09 -20.56 -13.09
CA ILE A 87 7.21 -21.37 -12.59
C ILE A 87 6.85 -21.94 -11.21
N GLU A 88 6.60 -21.08 -10.23
CA GLU A 88 6.30 -21.50 -8.85
C GLU A 88 5.57 -20.41 -8.05
N GLY A 89 5.09 -20.76 -6.85
CA GLY A 89 4.44 -19.84 -5.91
C GLY A 89 2.91 -19.85 -6.00
N ALA A 90 2.28 -18.76 -5.54
CA ALA A 90 0.83 -18.61 -5.56
C ALA A 90 0.29 -18.29 -6.97
N ARG A 91 -1.04 -18.20 -7.12
CA ARG A 91 -1.64 -17.79 -8.41
C ARG A 91 -1.19 -16.37 -8.78
N PRO A 92 -0.55 -16.13 -9.94
CA PRO A 92 -0.10 -14.80 -10.34
C PRO A 92 -1.27 -13.84 -10.57
N SER A 93 -1.03 -12.53 -10.43
CA SER A 93 -1.99 -11.48 -10.78
C SER A 93 -2.47 -11.62 -12.24
N ILE A 94 -3.73 -11.30 -12.51
CA ILE A 94 -4.26 -11.23 -13.89
C ILE A 94 -3.56 -10.16 -14.74
N GLU A 95 -2.92 -9.19 -14.10
CA GLU A 95 -2.24 -8.06 -14.74
C GLU A 95 -0.75 -8.31 -14.98
N THR A 96 -0.28 -9.55 -14.75
CA THR A 96 1.11 -9.99 -15.01
C THR A 96 1.58 -9.62 -16.42
N PHE A 97 0.67 -9.58 -17.40
CA PHE A 97 0.99 -9.18 -18.77
C PHE A 97 1.65 -7.80 -18.87
N LEU A 98 1.18 -6.82 -18.09
CA LEU A 98 1.76 -5.46 -18.06
C LEU A 98 3.22 -5.49 -17.60
N HIS A 99 3.51 -6.37 -16.64
CA HIS A 99 4.83 -6.47 -16.04
C HIS A 99 5.85 -7.14 -16.97
N SER A 100 5.43 -7.95 -17.95
CA SER A 100 6.35 -8.70 -18.81
C SER A 100 7.28 -7.83 -19.66
N ILE A 101 6.82 -6.68 -20.15
CA ILE A 101 7.59 -5.72 -20.99
C ILE A 101 8.01 -4.44 -20.25
N SER A 102 7.64 -4.35 -18.97
CA SER A 102 7.99 -3.23 -18.08
C SER A 102 9.48 -3.27 -17.66
N GLY A 103 9.95 -2.29 -16.88
CA GLY A 103 11.30 -2.26 -16.33
C GLY A 103 11.59 -3.35 -15.29
N ARG A 104 12.79 -3.31 -14.69
CA ARG A 104 13.25 -4.32 -13.72
C ARG A 104 12.38 -4.37 -12.47
N TYR A 105 12.14 -3.21 -11.87
CA TYR A 105 11.14 -3.00 -10.83
C TYR A 105 9.95 -2.29 -11.45
N THR A 106 8.75 -2.75 -11.13
CA THR A 106 7.52 -2.11 -11.61
C THR A 106 6.47 -2.10 -10.53
N LEU A 107 5.76 -0.99 -10.42
CA LEU A 107 4.64 -0.79 -9.53
C LEU A 107 3.45 -0.26 -10.33
N HIS A 108 2.42 -1.08 -10.40
CA HIS A 108 1.10 -0.69 -10.86
C HIS A 108 0.22 -0.33 -9.65
N THR A 109 -0.27 0.90 -9.64
CA THR A 109 -1.11 1.46 -8.58
C THR A 109 -2.35 2.12 -9.18
N HIS A 110 -3.30 2.47 -8.31
CA HIS A 110 -4.52 3.17 -8.65
C HIS A 110 -4.59 4.51 -7.90
N PRO A 111 -3.61 5.45 -8.05
CA PRO A 111 -3.58 6.63 -7.20
C PRO A 111 -4.84 7.47 -7.37
N ILE A 112 -5.42 7.95 -6.27
CA ILE A 112 -6.65 8.73 -6.29
C ILE A 112 -6.53 9.90 -7.27
N VAL A 113 -5.45 10.67 -7.16
CA VAL A 113 -5.22 11.86 -8.00
C VAL A 113 -5.00 11.53 -9.48
N VAL A 114 -4.36 10.39 -9.77
CA VAL A 114 -4.23 9.91 -11.16
C VAL A 114 -5.61 9.55 -11.71
N ASN A 115 -6.42 8.81 -10.95
CA ASN A 115 -7.75 8.41 -11.38
C ASN A 115 -8.74 9.58 -11.49
N VAL A 116 -8.56 10.66 -10.71
CA VAL A 116 -9.28 11.92 -10.90
C VAL A 116 -9.08 12.47 -12.32
N LEU A 117 -7.87 12.41 -12.87
CA LEU A 117 -7.61 12.86 -14.24
C LEU A 117 -7.91 11.76 -15.27
N ALA A 118 -7.47 10.53 -15.05
CA ALA A 118 -7.63 9.43 -16.00
C ALA A 118 -9.11 9.09 -16.30
N SER A 119 -10.04 9.48 -15.43
CA SER A 119 -11.49 9.34 -15.63
C SER A 119 -12.21 10.53 -16.27
N ARG A 120 -11.57 11.71 -16.35
CA ARG A 120 -12.16 12.90 -16.97
C ARG A 120 -12.14 12.79 -18.50
N LYS A 121 -13.19 13.30 -19.16
CA LYS A 121 -13.31 13.36 -20.64
C LYS A 121 -12.09 13.96 -21.36
N ASN A 122 -11.38 14.90 -20.72
CA ASN A 122 -10.14 15.52 -21.23
C ASN A 122 -8.92 15.27 -20.33
N GLY A 123 -9.02 14.45 -19.30
CA GLY A 123 -7.94 14.36 -18.31
C GLY A 123 -6.70 13.62 -18.82
N MET A 124 -6.83 12.72 -19.80
CA MET A 124 -5.65 12.15 -20.48
C MET A 124 -4.84 13.20 -21.25
N LYS A 125 -5.49 14.27 -21.77
CA LYS A 125 -4.77 15.39 -22.39
C LYS A 125 -4.00 16.20 -21.35
N ILE A 126 -4.63 16.48 -20.21
CA ILE A 126 -3.99 17.14 -19.07
C ILE A 126 -2.79 16.32 -18.57
N LEU A 127 -2.96 15.01 -18.39
CA LEU A 127 -1.85 14.13 -18.00
C LEU A 127 -0.71 14.16 -19.03
N LYS A 128 -1.01 14.26 -20.33
CA LYS A 128 0.00 14.43 -21.38
C LYS A 128 0.74 15.77 -21.32
N GLU A 129 0.04 16.85 -20.99
CA GLU A 129 0.67 18.16 -20.78
C GLU A 129 1.58 18.15 -19.54
N LEU A 130 1.15 17.49 -18.46
CA LEU A 130 1.94 17.36 -17.23
C LEU A 130 3.13 16.38 -17.38
N PHE A 131 2.98 15.32 -18.18
CA PHE A 131 3.96 14.25 -18.32
C PHE A 131 4.16 13.87 -19.80
N PRO A 132 4.83 14.72 -20.59
CA PRO A 132 4.93 14.56 -22.04
C PRO A 132 5.66 13.27 -22.47
N GLU A 133 6.58 12.78 -21.65
CA GLU A 133 7.38 11.57 -21.92
C GLU A 133 6.68 10.26 -21.48
N ALA A 134 5.51 10.35 -20.83
CA ALA A 134 4.78 9.17 -20.40
C ALA A 134 4.09 8.47 -21.58
N LEU A 135 3.81 7.17 -21.42
CA LEU A 135 2.96 6.43 -22.35
C LEU A 135 1.51 6.50 -21.90
N PHE A 136 0.60 6.66 -22.84
CA PHE A 136 -0.83 6.78 -22.59
C PHE A 136 -1.57 5.61 -23.24
N VAL A 137 -2.23 4.81 -22.41
CA VAL A 137 -3.01 3.65 -22.86
C VAL A 137 -4.48 3.98 -22.71
N ALA A 138 -5.22 3.86 -23.82
CA ALA A 138 -6.67 4.04 -23.83
C ALA A 138 -7.35 2.94 -22.99
N TYR A 139 -8.57 3.21 -22.55
CA TYR A 139 -9.31 2.25 -21.74
C TYR A 139 -9.53 0.94 -22.52
N ALA A 140 -9.27 -0.16 -21.83
CA ALA A 140 -9.65 -1.50 -22.22
C ALA A 140 -9.87 -2.33 -20.95
N THR A 141 -10.68 -3.39 -21.06
CA THR A 141 -10.98 -4.26 -19.93
C THR A 141 -9.69 -4.86 -19.34
N PRO A 142 -9.49 -4.81 -18.01
CA PRO A 142 -8.34 -5.42 -17.36
C PRO A 142 -8.17 -6.91 -17.73
N GLY A 143 -6.91 -7.35 -17.87
CA GLY A 143 -6.57 -8.65 -18.42
C GLY A 143 -6.06 -8.54 -19.86
N VAL A 144 -6.51 -9.44 -20.74
CA VAL A 144 -5.95 -9.56 -22.10
C VAL A 144 -6.18 -8.31 -22.95
N GLU A 145 -7.36 -7.69 -22.90
CA GLU A 145 -7.67 -6.51 -23.73
C GLU A 145 -6.78 -5.31 -23.39
N LEU A 146 -6.59 -5.05 -22.10
CA LEU A 146 -5.65 -4.03 -21.63
C LEU A 146 -4.21 -4.37 -22.02
N ALA A 147 -3.81 -5.64 -21.91
CA ALA A 147 -2.50 -6.08 -22.36
C ALA A 147 -2.30 -5.79 -23.86
N LYS A 148 -3.25 -6.16 -24.73
CA LYS A 148 -3.18 -5.86 -26.16
C LYS A 148 -2.93 -4.36 -26.43
N GLN A 149 -3.69 -3.48 -25.78
CA GLN A 149 -3.52 -2.03 -25.93
C GLN A 149 -2.14 -1.56 -25.47
N TYR A 150 -1.67 -2.07 -24.33
CA TYR A 150 -0.37 -1.70 -23.78
C TYR A 150 0.79 -2.16 -24.69
N PHE A 151 0.74 -3.40 -25.17
CA PHE A 151 1.75 -3.94 -26.10
C PHE A 151 1.79 -3.20 -27.44
N ARG A 152 0.64 -2.80 -27.99
CA ARG A 152 0.58 -1.96 -29.20
C ARG A 152 1.28 -0.62 -28.98
N LYS A 153 0.95 0.06 -27.88
CA LYS A 153 1.55 1.35 -27.53
C LYS A 153 3.06 1.22 -27.25
N PHE A 154 3.49 0.11 -26.67
CA PHE A 154 4.91 -0.19 -26.51
C PHE A 154 5.62 -0.37 -27.85
N LYS A 155 5.05 -1.13 -28.80
CA LYS A 155 5.62 -1.30 -30.16
C LYS A 155 5.75 0.02 -30.91
N GLU A 156 4.76 0.90 -30.80
CA GLU A 156 4.78 2.23 -31.42
C GLU A 156 5.90 3.14 -30.87
N ASN A 157 6.19 3.05 -29.57
CA ASN A 157 7.19 3.91 -28.91
C ASN A 157 8.62 3.33 -28.97
N GLY A 158 8.77 2.02 -29.17
CA GLY A 158 10.05 1.34 -29.38
C GLY A 158 10.96 1.22 -28.15
N LYS A 159 10.55 1.70 -26.97
CA LYS A 159 11.27 1.56 -25.70
C LYS A 159 10.33 1.38 -24.52
N SER A 160 10.82 0.72 -23.47
CA SER A 160 10.16 0.72 -22.17
C SER A 160 10.13 2.14 -21.63
N VAL A 161 8.96 2.58 -21.18
CA VAL A 161 8.76 3.90 -20.59
C VAL A 161 8.70 3.79 -19.08
N GLN A 162 9.23 4.80 -18.40
CA GLN A 162 9.26 4.86 -16.94
C GLN A 162 7.85 5.07 -16.35
N ILE A 163 6.97 5.79 -17.07
CA ILE A 163 5.64 6.18 -16.61
C ILE A 163 4.60 5.80 -17.67
N VAL A 164 3.56 5.08 -17.26
CA VAL A 164 2.42 4.71 -18.09
C VAL A 164 1.12 5.12 -17.38
N PHE A 165 0.31 5.92 -18.05
CA PHE A 165 -1.05 6.23 -17.60
C PHE A 165 -2.06 5.35 -18.33
N LEU A 166 -2.92 4.68 -17.55
CA LEU A 166 -3.99 3.82 -18.03
C LEU A 166 -5.33 4.54 -17.82
N GLN A 167 -6.03 4.89 -18.89
CA GLN A 167 -7.31 5.60 -18.82
C GLN A 167 -8.35 4.81 -18.03
N ASN A 168 -9.10 5.47 -17.14
CA ASN A 168 -10.07 4.86 -16.22
C ASN A 168 -9.49 3.72 -15.35
N HIS A 169 -8.18 3.71 -15.09
CA HIS A 169 -7.56 2.60 -14.37
C HIS A 169 -6.48 3.05 -13.38
N GLY A 170 -5.38 3.65 -13.84
CA GLY A 170 -4.32 4.05 -12.92
C GLY A 170 -2.96 4.31 -13.55
N LEU A 171 -1.92 4.00 -12.78
CA LEU A 171 -0.53 4.34 -13.06
C LEU A 171 0.32 3.07 -13.04
N LEU A 172 1.24 2.95 -13.99
CA LEU A 172 2.32 1.96 -13.92
C LEU A 172 3.66 2.69 -14.03
N VAL A 173 4.51 2.50 -13.03
CA VAL A 173 5.85 3.07 -12.96
C VAL A 173 6.88 1.96 -12.98
N SER A 174 7.93 2.13 -13.78
CA SER A 174 9.01 1.16 -13.95
C SER A 174 10.37 1.83 -13.83
N ALA A 175 11.33 1.15 -13.20
CA ALA A 175 12.71 1.62 -13.08
C ALA A 175 13.69 0.47 -12.81
N ASP A 176 14.98 0.78 -12.71
CA ASP A 176 16.02 -0.20 -12.38
C ASP A 176 16.14 -0.50 -10.89
N THR A 177 15.61 0.38 -10.03
CA THR A 177 15.60 0.22 -8.57
C THR A 177 14.21 0.47 -7.99
N ALA A 178 13.90 -0.17 -6.85
CA ALA A 178 12.65 0.07 -6.12
C ALA A 178 12.53 1.53 -5.65
N GLU A 179 13.63 2.11 -5.19
CA GLU A 179 13.70 3.51 -4.75
C GLU A 179 13.32 4.48 -5.87
N GLU A 180 13.83 4.26 -7.08
CA GLU A 180 13.48 5.09 -8.23
C GLU A 180 11.99 4.95 -8.59
N VAL A 181 11.41 3.74 -8.52
CA VAL A 181 9.96 3.56 -8.71
C VAL A 181 9.15 4.36 -7.68
N ILE A 182 9.58 4.35 -6.41
CA ILE A 182 8.94 5.11 -5.33
C ILE A 182 9.04 6.62 -5.62
N ASN A 183 10.24 7.11 -5.91
CA ASN A 183 10.51 8.53 -6.18
C ASN A 183 9.72 9.04 -7.39
N VAL A 184 9.63 8.26 -8.47
CA VAL A 184 8.85 8.63 -9.66
C VAL A 184 7.35 8.60 -9.37
N THR A 185 6.89 7.62 -8.58
CA THR A 185 5.48 7.56 -8.15
C THR A 185 5.13 8.79 -7.32
N GLU A 186 5.97 9.16 -6.34
CA GLU A 186 5.83 10.36 -5.53
C GLU A 186 5.81 11.64 -6.38
N MET A 187 6.75 11.77 -7.32
CA MET A 187 6.81 12.90 -8.25
C MET A 187 5.52 13.02 -9.05
N VAL A 188 4.97 11.90 -9.56
CA VAL A 188 3.71 11.90 -10.31
C VAL A 188 2.55 12.35 -9.44
N VAL A 189 2.35 11.75 -8.26
CA VAL A 189 1.20 12.08 -7.41
C VAL A 189 1.27 13.51 -6.89
N GLN A 190 2.46 13.97 -6.45
CA GLN A 190 2.64 15.33 -5.94
C GLN A 190 2.42 16.39 -7.03
N LYS A 191 2.89 16.16 -8.26
CA LYS A 191 2.66 17.08 -9.37
C LYS A 191 1.17 17.19 -9.72
N ILE A 192 0.42 16.09 -9.65
CA ILE A 192 -1.03 16.10 -9.88
C ILE A 192 -1.78 16.74 -8.70
N GLU A 193 -1.36 16.48 -7.45
CA GLU A 193 -1.90 17.16 -6.26
C GLU A 193 -1.78 18.67 -6.35
N GLN A 194 -0.59 19.18 -6.75
CA GLN A 194 -0.36 20.60 -6.99
C GLN A 194 -1.28 21.16 -8.08
N TYR A 195 -1.44 20.44 -9.19
CA TYR A 195 -2.35 20.83 -10.27
C TYR A 195 -3.82 20.85 -9.82
N LEU A 196 -4.23 19.93 -8.95
CA LEU A 196 -5.60 19.83 -8.45
C LEU A 196 -5.89 20.70 -7.22
N HIS A 197 -4.86 21.32 -6.62
CA HIS A 197 -4.95 22.04 -5.35
C HIS A 197 -5.52 21.20 -4.20
N ILE A 198 -5.05 19.95 -4.09
CA ILE A 198 -5.44 18.99 -3.04
C ILE A 198 -4.20 18.63 -2.22
N ASP A 199 -4.38 18.42 -0.92
CA ASP A 199 -3.32 17.96 -0.02
C ASP A 199 -3.59 16.53 0.48
N PHE A 200 -2.74 15.59 0.07
CA PHE A 200 -2.69 14.21 0.59
C PHE A 200 -1.40 13.91 1.37
N SER A 201 -0.75 14.94 1.92
CA SER A 201 0.46 14.80 2.75
C SER A 201 0.31 13.79 3.89
N ALA A 202 -0.88 13.71 4.49
CA ALA A 202 -1.17 12.75 5.55
C ALA A 202 -0.91 11.28 5.15
N TYR A 203 -1.05 10.91 3.88
CA TYR A 203 -0.70 9.56 3.40
C TYR A 203 0.82 9.39 3.20
N ARG A 204 1.53 10.43 2.76
CA ARG A 204 3.00 10.41 2.63
C ARG A 204 3.69 10.28 3.97
N TYR A 205 3.14 10.90 5.00
CA TYR A 205 3.62 10.76 6.38
C TYR A 205 3.63 9.30 6.86
N SER A 206 2.75 8.42 6.36
CA SER A 206 2.84 6.97 6.63
C SER A 206 4.19 6.40 6.19
N THR A 207 4.71 6.85 5.05
CA THR A 207 6.03 6.43 4.53
C THR A 207 7.17 6.98 5.40
N GLU A 208 7.09 8.23 5.85
CA GLU A 208 8.09 8.80 6.77
C GLU A 208 8.16 8.02 8.10
N ILE A 209 7.00 7.78 8.71
CA ILE A 209 6.90 7.01 9.95
C ILE A 209 7.38 5.57 9.74
N TYR A 210 7.04 4.95 8.60
CA TYR A 210 7.50 3.61 8.26
C TYR A 210 9.03 3.55 8.15
N ASN A 211 9.65 4.53 7.50
CA ASN A 211 11.10 4.60 7.37
C ASN A 211 11.82 4.79 8.71
N PHE A 212 11.14 5.39 9.69
CA PHE A 212 11.63 5.54 11.05
C PHE A 212 11.46 4.27 11.89
N ILE A 213 10.30 3.61 11.84
CA ILE A 213 9.98 2.44 12.69
C ILE A 213 10.47 1.12 12.08
N LYS A 214 10.42 0.99 10.75
CA LYS A 214 10.82 -0.19 9.94
C LYS A 214 10.26 -1.52 10.43
N ASN A 215 9.05 -1.53 10.97
CA ASN A 215 8.37 -2.73 11.45
C ASN A 215 6.90 -2.69 11.03
N GLY A 216 6.37 -3.84 10.56
CA GLY A 216 4.96 -3.93 10.15
C GLY A 216 4.62 -3.05 8.94
N ILE A 217 3.50 -2.34 9.06
CA ILE A 217 2.98 -1.31 8.17
C ILE A 217 2.50 -0.11 9.00
N ILE A 218 2.45 1.08 8.38
CA ILE A 218 1.86 2.28 8.99
C ILE A 218 0.57 2.62 8.25
N TRP A 219 -0.55 2.36 8.90
CA TRP A 219 -1.89 2.56 8.35
C TRP A 219 -2.48 3.88 8.83
N ARG A 220 -2.92 4.74 7.91
CA ARG A 220 -3.55 6.01 8.27
C ARG A 220 -4.95 5.77 8.85
N VAL A 221 -5.26 6.40 9.98
CA VAL A 221 -6.61 6.33 10.56
C VAL A 221 -7.55 7.27 9.80
N THR A 222 -8.69 6.73 9.38
CA THR A 222 -9.73 7.48 8.64
C THR A 222 -11.10 7.43 9.32
N ASP A 223 -11.22 6.69 10.43
CA ASP A 223 -12.46 6.59 11.19
C ASP A 223 -12.88 7.95 11.78
N PHE A 224 -14.12 8.35 11.50
CA PHE A 224 -14.66 9.65 11.92
C PHE A 224 -14.73 9.80 13.44
N ASN A 225 -15.15 8.76 14.17
CA ASN A 225 -15.29 8.82 15.62
C ASN A 225 -13.91 9.00 16.28
N VAL A 226 -12.92 8.26 15.79
CA VAL A 226 -11.53 8.38 16.24
C VAL A 226 -10.98 9.78 16.02
N LEU A 227 -11.11 10.31 14.79
CA LEU A 227 -10.58 11.63 14.46
C LEU A 227 -11.29 12.75 15.24
N LYS A 228 -12.60 12.60 15.51
CA LYS A 228 -13.35 13.51 16.37
C LYS A 228 -12.86 13.45 17.81
N ALA A 229 -12.75 12.26 18.39
CA ALA A 229 -12.27 12.07 19.76
C ALA A 229 -10.84 12.58 19.94
N TYR A 230 -9.95 12.33 18.97
CA TYR A 230 -8.59 12.84 19.00
C TYR A 230 -8.53 14.38 19.11
N LYS A 231 -9.37 15.08 18.35
CA LYS A 231 -9.45 16.54 18.39
C LYS A 231 -10.11 17.07 19.67
N THR A 232 -11.15 16.39 20.16
CA THR A 232 -11.92 16.87 21.32
C THR A 232 -11.26 16.53 22.65
N LEU A 233 -10.83 15.27 22.84
CA LEU A 233 -10.23 14.79 24.09
C LEU A 233 -8.72 15.13 24.15
N ASN A 234 -8.02 15.14 23.01
CA ASN A 234 -6.60 15.46 22.94
C ASN A 234 -5.78 14.65 23.98
N SER A 235 -5.08 15.32 24.90
CA SER A 235 -4.25 14.67 25.92
C SER A 235 -5.02 13.98 27.03
N THR A 236 -6.34 14.16 27.12
CA THR A 236 -7.19 13.49 28.13
C THR A 236 -7.74 12.16 27.65
N TRP A 237 -7.52 11.77 26.39
CA TRP A 237 -7.97 10.48 25.88
C TRP A 237 -7.17 9.34 26.53
N ASN A 238 -7.80 8.68 27.50
CA ASN A 238 -7.30 7.46 28.13
C ASN A 238 -8.15 6.26 27.69
N SER A 239 -7.53 5.29 27.02
CA SER A 239 -8.21 4.09 26.53
C SER A 239 -8.22 2.94 27.53
N ALA A 240 -7.59 3.07 28.71
CA ALA A 240 -7.39 1.97 29.65
C ALA A 240 -8.62 1.62 30.51
N PHE A 241 -9.84 1.79 30.00
CA PHE A 241 -11.08 1.47 30.74
C PHE A 241 -11.51 0.00 30.57
N CYS A 242 -10.97 -0.73 29.59
CA CYS A 242 -11.24 -2.16 29.42
C CYS A 242 -10.02 -2.95 28.90
N PRO A 243 -9.99 -4.28 29.11
CA PRO A 243 -8.85 -5.11 28.71
C PRO A 243 -8.56 -5.09 27.21
N ASP A 244 -9.58 -5.15 26.35
CA ASP A 244 -9.41 -5.14 24.89
C ASP A 244 -8.72 -3.87 24.40
N CYS A 245 -9.06 -2.71 24.98
CA CYS A 245 -8.40 -1.45 24.61
C CYS A 245 -6.91 -1.48 24.96
N VAL A 246 -6.53 -2.02 26.11
CA VAL A 246 -5.11 -2.13 26.48
C VAL A 246 -4.38 -3.09 25.54
N VAL A 247 -4.97 -4.25 25.28
CA VAL A 247 -4.38 -5.30 24.45
C VAL A 247 -4.19 -4.87 23.00
N PHE A 248 -5.17 -4.18 22.40
CA PHE A 248 -5.10 -3.78 20.99
C PHE A 248 -4.49 -2.40 20.75
N LEU A 249 -4.63 -1.45 21.68
CA LEU A 249 -4.16 -0.06 21.48
C LEU A 249 -2.83 0.21 22.19
N GLY A 250 -2.38 -0.70 23.05
CA GLY A 250 -1.25 -0.48 23.95
C GLY A 250 -1.61 0.47 25.08
N LYS A 251 -0.60 0.80 25.90
CA LYS A 251 -0.80 1.68 27.07
C LYS A 251 -0.98 3.15 26.72
N LYS A 252 -0.32 3.59 25.64
CA LYS A 252 -0.20 5.02 25.33
C LYS A 252 -0.03 5.22 23.82
N MET A 253 -0.52 6.37 23.35
CA MET A 253 -0.24 6.86 22.00
C MET A 253 1.18 7.44 21.95
N TYR A 254 1.92 7.14 20.88
CA TYR A 254 3.25 7.70 20.63
C TYR A 254 3.14 8.93 19.73
N THR A 255 3.66 10.08 20.18
CA THR A 255 3.73 11.30 19.36
C THR A 255 5.11 11.41 18.72
N VAL A 256 5.16 11.36 17.40
CA VAL A 256 6.39 11.55 16.63
C VAL A 256 6.73 13.04 16.59
N LYS A 257 7.96 13.38 17.00
CA LYS A 257 8.52 14.72 16.85
C LYS A 257 9.12 14.90 15.45
N GLU A 258 9.19 16.14 14.95
CA GLU A 258 9.73 16.48 13.62
C GLU A 258 11.16 15.97 13.38
N ASN A 259 11.95 15.77 14.44
CA ASN A 259 13.33 15.27 14.33
C ASN A 259 13.43 13.75 14.25
N PHE A 260 12.33 13.00 14.34
CA PHE A 260 12.32 11.53 14.35
C PHE A 260 13.38 10.94 15.29
N SER A 261 13.39 11.36 16.55
CA SER A 261 14.39 10.93 17.54
C SER A 261 14.25 9.45 17.90
N SER A 262 15.27 8.64 17.56
CA SER A 262 15.33 7.24 17.98
C SER A 262 15.39 7.08 19.50
N GLU A 263 16.00 8.02 20.23
CA GLU A 263 16.06 8.00 21.70
C GLU A 263 14.66 8.16 22.33
N ASP A 264 13.83 9.04 21.77
CA ASP A 264 12.44 9.21 22.23
C ASP A 264 11.63 7.93 21.99
N LEU A 265 11.82 7.28 20.83
CA LEU A 265 11.16 6.02 20.52
C LEU A 265 11.59 4.88 21.45
N GLU A 266 12.89 4.75 21.73
CA GLU A 266 13.38 3.73 22.66
C GLU A 266 12.92 3.98 24.10
N THR A 267 12.93 5.24 24.54
CA THR A 267 12.37 5.65 25.84
C THR A 267 10.89 5.27 25.93
N PHE A 268 10.12 5.55 24.88
CA PHE A 268 8.71 5.16 24.81
C PHE A 268 8.54 3.63 24.89
N LYS A 269 9.35 2.87 24.15
CA LYS A 269 9.29 1.40 24.15
C LYS A 269 9.57 0.80 25.52
N VAL A 270 10.54 1.35 26.25
CA VAL A 270 10.89 0.90 27.61
C VAL A 270 9.74 1.14 28.58
N SER A 271 9.07 2.30 28.51
CA SER A 271 8.00 2.65 29.44
C SER A 271 6.63 2.03 29.09
N TYR A 272 6.31 1.96 27.79
CA TYR A 272 4.95 1.69 27.32
C TYR A 272 4.83 0.52 26.35
N GLY A 273 5.95 -0.07 25.93
CA GLY A 273 5.99 -1.09 24.89
C GLY A 273 5.99 -0.51 23.47
N LYS A 274 5.84 -1.39 22.46
CA LYS A 274 5.87 -0.97 21.06
C LYS A 274 4.72 0.01 20.76
N PRO A 275 4.98 1.11 20.02
CA PRO A 275 3.92 2.03 19.67
C PRO A 275 2.95 1.38 18.70
N VAL A 276 1.67 1.32 19.09
CA VAL A 276 0.58 0.82 18.25
C VAL A 276 -0.16 1.99 17.60
N ILE A 277 -0.56 2.98 18.40
CA ILE A 277 -1.18 4.21 17.90
C ILE A 277 -0.14 5.32 17.87
N ILE A 278 -0.02 5.99 16.72
CA ILE A 278 1.00 7.00 16.46
C ILE A 278 0.32 8.29 16.05
N ALA A 279 0.70 9.41 16.66
CA ALA A 279 0.31 10.76 16.27
C ALA A 279 1.48 11.48 15.59
N TYR A 280 1.21 12.14 14.47
CA TYR A 280 2.19 12.94 13.74
C TYR A 280 1.49 14.00 12.89
N LYS A 281 1.91 15.27 12.99
CA LYS A 281 1.35 16.41 12.23
C LYS A 281 -0.19 16.43 12.21
N ASP A 282 -0.81 16.39 13.39
CA ASP A 282 -2.28 16.37 13.60
C ASP A 282 -3.04 15.19 12.95
N ASN A 283 -2.32 14.14 12.56
CA ASN A 283 -2.88 12.90 12.01
C ASN A 283 -2.60 11.72 12.93
N LEU A 284 -3.44 10.69 12.81
CA LEU A 284 -3.31 9.42 13.53
C LEU A 284 -2.99 8.27 12.59
N TYR A 285 -2.14 7.37 13.07
CA TYR A 285 -1.66 6.20 12.37
C TYR A 285 -1.67 4.98 13.29
N ILE A 286 -1.79 3.81 12.69
CA ILE A 286 -1.71 2.51 13.34
C ILE A 286 -0.49 1.77 12.82
N ASN A 287 0.39 1.36 13.72
CA ASN A 287 1.46 0.42 13.45
C ASN A 287 0.95 -1.00 13.66
N ALA A 288 0.91 -1.80 12.60
CA ALA A 288 0.34 -3.15 12.63
C ALA A 288 1.14 -4.11 11.73
N GLU A 289 0.95 -5.40 11.93
CA GLU A 289 1.66 -6.42 11.15
C GLU A 289 1.10 -6.62 9.73
N SER A 290 -0.18 -6.29 9.53
CA SER A 290 -0.92 -6.47 8.28
C SER A 290 -2.07 -5.46 8.19
N VAL A 291 -2.65 -5.32 6.99
CA VAL A 291 -3.85 -4.46 6.79
C VAL A 291 -5.01 -4.97 7.64
N LYS A 292 -5.22 -6.29 7.70
CA LYS A 292 -6.27 -6.89 8.54
C LYS A 292 -6.11 -6.48 10.01
N LYS A 293 -4.88 -6.56 10.53
CA LYS A 293 -4.62 -6.21 11.94
C LYS A 293 -4.80 -4.71 12.19
N ALA A 294 -4.42 -3.86 11.24
CA ALA A 294 -4.66 -2.42 11.34
C ALA A 294 -6.17 -2.11 11.45
N LEU A 295 -7.01 -2.78 10.68
CA LEU A 295 -8.47 -2.59 10.73
C LEU A 295 -9.09 -3.11 12.03
N GLU A 296 -8.60 -4.24 12.57
CA GLU A 296 -8.99 -4.72 13.90
C GLU A 296 -8.64 -3.71 14.99
N ILE A 297 -7.43 -3.15 14.95
CA ILE A 297 -6.99 -2.09 15.88
C ILE A 297 -7.86 -0.84 15.73
N GLN A 298 -8.17 -0.41 14.50
CA GLN A 298 -9.03 0.75 14.26
C GLN A 298 -10.45 0.53 14.81
N SER A 299 -10.99 -0.69 14.73
CA SER A 299 -12.28 -1.03 15.32
C SER A 299 -12.28 -0.82 16.84
N VAL A 300 -11.25 -1.32 17.54
CA VAL A 300 -11.12 -1.10 19.00
C VAL A 300 -10.86 0.38 19.33
N LEU A 301 -10.10 1.08 18.49
CA LEU A 301 -9.85 2.51 18.67
C LEU A 301 -11.14 3.33 18.51
N SER A 302 -12.00 2.99 17.54
CA SER A 302 -13.31 3.61 17.33
C SER A 302 -14.27 3.32 18.49
N PHE A 303 -14.22 2.10 19.04
CA PHE A 303 -14.92 1.77 20.28
C PHE A 303 -14.44 2.65 21.46
N SER A 304 -13.12 2.74 21.68
CA SER A 304 -12.53 3.59 22.73
C SER A 304 -12.93 5.05 22.57
N ALA A 305 -12.88 5.57 21.35
CA ALA A 305 -13.26 6.94 21.02
C ALA A 305 -14.70 7.24 21.43
N GLN A 306 -15.64 6.37 21.06
CA GLN A 306 -17.06 6.58 21.36
C GLN A 306 -17.37 6.48 22.85
N VAL A 307 -16.80 5.51 23.56
CA VAL A 307 -17.01 5.34 25.00
C VAL A 307 -16.47 6.56 25.77
N MET A 308 -15.27 7.03 25.44
CA MET A 308 -14.65 8.17 26.13
C MET A 308 -15.33 9.50 25.78
N MET A 309 -15.78 9.68 24.54
CA MET A 309 -16.57 10.85 24.17
C MET A 309 -17.90 10.94 24.93
N LEU A 310 -18.58 9.82 25.17
CA LEU A 310 -19.83 9.79 25.93
C LEU A 310 -19.63 9.97 27.45
N ASN A 311 -18.41 9.78 27.93
CA ASN A 311 -18.04 9.93 29.34
C ASN A 311 -17.13 11.14 29.59
N GLN A 312 -17.06 12.12 28.67
CA GLN A 312 -16.15 13.26 28.79
C GLN A 312 -16.34 14.08 30.09
N ASP A 313 -17.56 14.07 30.64
CA ASP A 313 -17.96 14.79 31.84
C ASP A 313 -18.12 13.85 33.06
N CYS A 314 -17.68 12.59 32.94
CA CYS A 314 -17.82 11.55 33.96
C CYS A 314 -16.44 11.02 34.37
N GLU A 315 -16.27 10.73 35.66
CA GLU A 315 -15.10 9.98 36.13
C GLU A 315 -15.27 8.50 35.74
N CYS A 316 -14.28 7.95 35.03
CA CYS A 316 -14.27 6.57 34.58
C CYS A 316 -13.29 5.73 35.40
N ASN A 317 -13.68 4.52 35.77
CA ASN A 317 -12.79 3.56 36.41
C ASN A 317 -11.79 3.02 35.39
N MET A 318 -10.53 3.42 35.51
CA MET A 318 -9.45 2.96 34.64
C MET A 318 -8.73 1.75 35.26
N LEU A 319 -8.22 0.87 34.40
CA LEU A 319 -7.36 -0.24 34.79
C LEU A 319 -6.04 0.31 35.35
N SER A 320 -5.58 -0.28 36.46
CA SER A 320 -4.30 0.09 37.08
C SER A 320 -3.13 -0.21 36.14
N GLU A 321 -1.99 0.44 36.38
CA GLU A 321 -0.79 0.16 35.60
C GLU A 321 -0.32 -1.30 35.75
N GLU A 322 -0.50 -1.90 36.93
CA GLU A 322 -0.22 -3.32 37.19
C GLU A 322 -1.07 -4.24 36.31
N GLU A 323 -2.37 -3.97 36.22
CA GLU A 323 -3.29 -4.75 35.38
C GLU A 323 -2.97 -4.57 33.88
N GLN A 324 -2.65 -3.33 33.46
CA GLN A 324 -2.22 -3.08 32.08
C GLN A 324 -0.95 -3.84 31.73
N ASN A 325 0.04 -3.88 32.64
CA ASN A 325 1.27 -4.66 32.48
C ASN A 325 1.00 -6.17 32.39
N PHE A 326 0.08 -6.68 33.22
CA PHE A 326 -0.30 -8.08 33.22
C PHE A 326 -0.91 -8.48 31.87
N LEU A 327 -1.92 -7.73 31.39
CA LEU A 327 -2.63 -8.01 30.15
C LEU A 327 -1.71 -8.02 28.92
N LEU A 328 -0.76 -7.10 28.83
CA LEU A 328 0.18 -7.01 27.71
C LEU A 328 1.21 -8.16 27.69
N ASN A 329 1.47 -8.79 28.84
CA ASN A 329 2.42 -9.90 28.97
C ASN A 329 1.72 -11.25 29.15
N TRP A 330 0.40 -11.29 29.05
CA TRP A 330 -0.39 -12.49 29.32
C TRP A 330 -0.15 -13.56 28.25
N ASP A 331 0.05 -14.81 28.67
CA ASP A 331 0.48 -15.89 27.77
C ASP A 331 -0.56 -16.23 26.69
N ALA A 332 -1.85 -16.01 26.96
CA ALA A 332 -2.90 -16.11 25.95
C ALA A 332 -2.75 -15.06 24.83
N GLU A 333 -2.29 -13.85 25.18
CA GLU A 333 -2.04 -12.79 24.20
C GLU A 333 -0.73 -13.03 23.44
N LYS A 334 0.32 -13.55 24.10
CA LYS A 334 1.52 -14.02 23.41
C LYS A 334 1.22 -15.13 22.41
N TYR A 335 0.34 -16.06 22.78
CA TYR A 335 -0.14 -17.11 21.88
C TYR A 335 -0.94 -16.51 20.71
N ARG A 336 -1.86 -15.57 20.98
CA ARG A 336 -2.65 -14.88 19.93
C ARG A 336 -1.76 -14.10 18.95
N GLN A 337 -0.73 -13.42 19.45
CA GLN A 337 0.27 -12.72 18.62
C GLN A 337 1.15 -13.69 17.81
N SER A 338 1.30 -14.95 18.24
CA SER A 338 2.08 -15.96 17.52
C SER A 338 1.34 -16.61 16.35
N LEU A 339 0.01 -16.49 16.30
CA LEU A 339 -0.83 -16.96 15.19
C LEU A 339 -0.76 -15.96 14.02
N LYS A 340 0.32 -16.06 13.25
CA LYS A 340 0.64 -15.23 12.07
C LYS A 340 -0.24 -15.48 10.84
#